data_AF-A0A832FMB3-F1
#
_entry.id   AF-A0A832FMB3-F1
#
_cell.length_a   1.000
_cell.length_b   1.000
_cell.length_c   1.000
_cell.angle_alpha   90.00
_cell.angle_beta   90.00
_cell.angle_gamma   90.00
#
_symmetry.space_group_name_H-M   'P 1'
#
loop_
_entity.id
_entity.type
_entity.pdbx_description
1 polymer ?
#
loop_
_entity_poly.entity_id
_entity_poly.type
_entity_poly.pdbx_seq_one_letter_code
_entity_poly.pdbx_strand_id
1 'polypeptide(L)'
;MEALYLDEYDVIVVGAGHAGCEAALAAARMGCRTLLLTMNLDLLALMPCNPSIGGPAKGHLVREIDALGGEMGRCIDRTFIQIRMLNVGRGPAVQAPRAQADKRLYSLAMKHTLEATPNLSLKQAIVEELLVERGRAAGVVTHQGRSYRAKAVVLTTGTFLRARIVTGEHTMPAGRAGEFPANGLSASLRRAGLELARLQTNTPPRIDGRTIDFAKTMPQMGSETPLYFSFQPLNEEPKLPAPNPIYPVPQQTAWRCQLPCYLVHTNELTHKIVRDNLHRSPIAAGVTQGAGPRYCPSIEEKIIR
;
A
#
# COMPACT_ATOMS: atom_id res chain seq x y z
N MET A 1 25.44 -29.64 -12.50
CA MET A 1 25.50 -29.02 -11.16
C MET A 1 24.12 -29.19 -10.56
N GLU A 2 23.90 -30.24 -9.77
CA GLU A 2 22.63 -30.47 -9.09
C GLU A 2 22.35 -29.32 -8.13
N ALA A 3 21.22 -28.65 -8.30
CA ALA A 3 20.77 -27.64 -7.36
C ALA A 3 20.41 -28.34 -6.05
N LEU A 4 21.24 -28.20 -5.01
CA LEU A 4 20.91 -28.59 -3.65
C LEU A 4 19.69 -27.78 -3.20
N TYR A 5 18.49 -28.37 -3.29
CA TYR A 5 17.26 -27.76 -2.79
C TYR A 5 17.23 -27.87 -1.27
N LEU A 6 17.60 -26.79 -0.58
CA LEU A 6 17.74 -26.81 0.88
C LEU A 6 16.45 -26.48 1.64
N ASP A 7 15.45 -25.84 1.02
CA ASP A 7 14.21 -25.45 1.70
C ASP A 7 12.96 -25.62 0.81
N GLU A 8 12.01 -26.45 1.26
CA GLU A 8 10.70 -26.66 0.64
C GLU A 8 9.57 -26.00 1.46
N TYR A 9 8.66 -25.36 0.75
CA TYR A 9 7.46 -24.70 1.29
C TYR A 9 6.21 -25.19 0.57
N ASP A 10 5.04 -25.05 1.19
CA ASP A 10 3.78 -25.26 0.49
C ASP A 10 3.46 -24.06 -0.40
N VAL A 11 3.63 -22.85 0.16
CA VAL A 11 3.35 -21.57 -0.52
C VAL A 11 4.53 -20.63 -0.38
N ILE A 12 4.97 -20.04 -1.49
CA ILE A 12 5.88 -18.89 -1.48
C ILE A 12 5.12 -17.65 -1.91
N VAL A 13 5.20 -16.58 -1.12
CA VAL A 13 4.65 -15.26 -1.44
C VAL A 13 5.79 -14.30 -1.73
N VAL A 14 5.75 -13.65 -2.90
CA VAL A 14 6.80 -12.72 -3.35
C VAL A 14 6.30 -11.28 -3.30
N GLY A 15 6.84 -10.52 -2.36
CA GLY A 15 6.54 -9.11 -2.14
C GLY A 15 5.59 -8.90 -0.99
N ALA A 16 6.06 -8.23 0.08
CA ALA A 16 5.27 -8.00 1.29
C ALA A 16 4.54 -6.64 1.30
N GLY A 17 3.88 -6.32 0.18
CA GLY A 17 2.86 -5.27 0.16
C GLY A 17 1.54 -5.76 0.74
N HIS A 18 0.50 -4.92 0.75
CA HIS A 18 -0.83 -5.24 1.31
C HIS A 18 -1.37 -6.61 0.85
N ALA A 19 -1.30 -6.91 -0.45
CA ALA A 19 -1.76 -8.18 -0.99
C ALA A 19 -0.90 -9.37 -0.53
N GLY A 20 0.41 -9.19 -0.45
CA GLY A 20 1.32 -10.25 -0.01
C GLY A 20 1.20 -10.57 1.48
N CYS A 21 0.94 -9.55 2.31
CA CYS A 21 0.67 -9.75 3.73
C CYS A 21 -0.59 -10.61 3.93
N GLU A 22 -1.72 -10.26 3.29
CA GLU A 22 -2.94 -11.07 3.39
C GLU A 22 -2.76 -12.48 2.81
N ALA A 23 -2.10 -12.62 1.65
CA ALA A 23 -1.85 -13.92 1.05
C ALA A 23 -0.98 -14.84 1.95
N ALA A 24 0.08 -14.27 2.54
CA ALA A 24 0.98 -15.02 3.42
C ALA A 24 0.28 -15.42 4.73
N LEU A 25 -0.48 -14.49 5.33
CA LEU A 25 -1.25 -14.77 6.54
C LEU A 25 -2.34 -15.81 6.27
N ALA A 26 -3.09 -15.71 5.18
CA ALA A 26 -4.12 -16.66 4.82
C ALA A 26 -3.54 -18.07 4.65
N ALA A 27 -2.49 -18.23 3.85
CA ALA A 27 -1.85 -19.53 3.63
C ALA A 27 -1.32 -20.13 4.94
N ALA A 28 -0.62 -19.34 5.75
CA ALA A 28 -0.05 -19.82 7.02
C ALA A 28 -1.13 -20.19 8.05
N ARG A 29 -2.20 -19.39 8.17
CA ARG A 29 -3.35 -19.66 9.04
C ARG A 29 -4.16 -20.88 8.61
N MET A 30 -4.12 -21.23 7.32
CA MET A 30 -4.68 -22.47 6.79
C MET A 30 -3.77 -23.70 7.01
N GLY A 31 -2.62 -23.53 7.68
CA GLY A 31 -1.70 -24.61 8.02
C GLY A 31 -0.61 -24.89 6.97
N CYS A 32 -0.51 -24.08 5.92
CA CYS A 32 0.54 -24.23 4.91
C CYS A 32 1.87 -23.68 5.42
N ARG A 33 2.97 -24.43 5.25
CA ARG A 33 4.31 -23.92 5.49
C ARG A 33 4.61 -22.84 4.44
N THR A 34 4.64 -21.59 4.87
CA THR A 34 4.64 -20.43 3.98
C THR A 34 5.92 -19.63 4.11
N LEU A 35 6.50 -19.21 2.98
CA LEU A 35 7.64 -18.29 2.94
C LEU A 35 7.21 -16.96 2.31
N LEU A 36 7.36 -15.87 3.04
CA LEU A 36 7.18 -14.51 2.54
C LEU A 36 8.54 -13.88 2.23
N LEU A 37 8.80 -13.63 0.95
CA LEU A 37 10.01 -12.97 0.45
C LEU A 37 9.75 -11.49 0.19
N THR A 38 10.64 -10.62 0.65
CA THR A 38 10.57 -9.17 0.39
C THR A 38 11.96 -8.58 0.21
N MET A 39 12.05 -7.44 -0.48
CA MET A 39 13.33 -6.73 -0.65
C MET A 39 13.79 -6.06 0.64
N ASN A 40 12.85 -5.66 1.50
CA ASN A 40 13.13 -4.98 2.76
C ASN A 40 12.08 -5.37 3.82
N LEU A 41 12.54 -5.95 4.94
CA LEU A 41 11.70 -6.36 6.07
C LEU A 41 11.23 -5.20 6.95
N ASP A 42 11.73 -3.99 6.75
CA ASP A 42 11.30 -2.79 7.48
C ASP A 42 10.23 -1.98 6.72
N LEU A 43 9.87 -2.41 5.51
CA LEU A 43 8.89 -1.75 4.65
C LEU A 43 7.66 -2.63 4.36
N LEU A 44 7.36 -3.60 5.24
CA LEU A 44 6.20 -4.49 5.15
C LEU A 44 4.91 -3.68 5.22
N ALA A 45 3.99 -3.93 4.30
CA ALA A 45 2.72 -3.20 4.18
C ALA A 45 2.86 -1.67 4.26
N LEU A 46 4.01 -1.13 3.81
CA LEU A 46 4.19 0.31 3.69
C LEU A 46 3.06 0.90 2.83
N MET A 47 2.52 2.05 3.26
CA MET A 47 1.55 2.83 2.51
C MET A 47 2.25 3.90 1.64
N PRO A 48 2.66 3.60 0.39
CA PRO A 48 3.44 4.55 -0.42
C PRO A 48 2.63 5.79 -0.84
N CYS A 49 1.31 5.64 -0.98
CA CYS A 49 0.41 6.69 -1.46
C CYS A 49 -0.29 7.41 -0.29
N ASN A 50 -1.61 7.30 -0.19
CA ASN A 50 -2.42 7.95 0.84
C ASN A 50 -2.22 7.28 2.22
N PRO A 51 -2.01 8.02 3.33
CA PRO A 51 -2.08 7.48 4.70
C PRO A 51 -3.51 7.09 5.11
N SER A 52 -4.24 6.29 4.31
CA SER A 52 -5.63 5.96 4.63
C SER A 52 -6.07 4.59 4.14
N ILE A 53 -6.95 3.95 4.92
CA ILE A 53 -7.66 2.71 4.57
C ILE A 53 -9.16 3.00 4.50
N GLY A 54 -9.85 2.30 3.60
CA GLY A 54 -11.29 2.48 3.37
C GLY A 54 -11.63 3.64 2.43
N GLY A 55 -12.83 4.19 2.59
CA GLY A 55 -13.48 5.10 1.64
C GLY A 55 -14.56 4.41 0.79
N PRO A 56 -15.16 5.09 -0.19
CA PRO A 56 -16.19 4.48 -1.04
C PRO A 56 -15.65 3.21 -1.73
N ALA A 57 -16.46 2.15 -1.73
CA ALA A 57 -16.11 0.77 -2.12
C ALA A 57 -15.00 0.11 -1.27
N LYS A 58 -13.86 0.78 -1.07
CA LYS A 58 -12.72 0.28 -0.29
C LYS A 58 -13.08 -0.05 1.16
N GLY A 59 -13.98 0.73 1.77
CA GLY A 59 -14.45 0.49 3.12
C GLY A 59 -15.16 -0.85 3.25
N HIS A 60 -16.03 -1.18 2.29
CA HIS A 60 -16.70 -2.48 2.21
C HIS A 60 -15.69 -3.61 2.03
N LEU A 61 -14.77 -3.48 1.08
CA LEU A 61 -13.73 -4.49 0.84
C LEU A 61 -12.86 -4.78 2.07
N VAL A 62 -12.51 -3.75 2.85
CA VAL A 62 -11.73 -3.96 4.09
C VAL A 62 -12.55 -4.76 5.12
N ARG A 63 -13.86 -4.49 5.23
CA ARG A 63 -14.73 -5.27 6.13
C ARG A 63 -14.94 -6.70 5.63
N GLU A 64 -15.06 -6.90 4.31
CA GLU A 64 -15.13 -8.24 3.72
C GLU A 64 -13.84 -9.03 3.96
N ILE A 65 -12.66 -8.40 3.82
CA ILE A 65 -11.37 -9.00 4.18
C ILE A 65 -11.37 -9.41 5.65
N ASP A 66 -11.83 -8.55 6.55
CA ASP A 66 -11.91 -8.87 7.97
C ASP A 66 -12.86 -10.03 8.27
N ALA A 67 -14.04 -10.04 7.63
CA ALA A 67 -15.02 -11.13 7.76
C ALA A 67 -14.46 -12.49 7.30
N LEU A 68 -13.58 -12.49 6.30
CA LEU A 68 -12.85 -13.68 5.84
C LEU A 68 -11.66 -14.07 6.74
N GLY A 69 -11.39 -13.33 7.82
CA GLY A 69 -10.28 -13.58 8.73
C GLY A 69 -8.94 -12.93 8.32
N GLY A 70 -8.98 -11.96 7.40
CA GLY A 70 -7.84 -11.14 7.03
C GLY A 70 -7.42 -10.15 8.12
N GLU A 71 -6.27 -9.49 7.92
CA GLU A 71 -5.65 -8.65 8.95
C GLU A 71 -5.87 -7.15 8.74
N MET A 72 -6.17 -6.69 7.52
CA MET A 72 -6.23 -5.28 7.15
C MET A 72 -7.15 -4.47 8.07
N GLY A 73 -8.35 -4.97 8.37
CA GLY A 73 -9.31 -4.34 9.28
C GLY A 73 -8.78 -4.18 10.71
N ARG A 74 -8.21 -5.26 11.26
CA ARG A 74 -7.60 -5.26 12.60
C ARG A 74 -6.38 -4.36 12.68
N CYS A 75 -5.55 -4.37 11.63
CA CYS A 75 -4.34 -3.57 11.57
C CYS A 75 -4.67 -2.07 11.52
N ILE A 76 -5.66 -1.66 10.72
CA ILE A 76 -6.08 -0.24 10.71
C ILE A 76 -6.71 0.17 12.03
N ASP A 77 -7.54 -0.67 12.66
CA ASP A 77 -8.18 -0.35 13.94
C ASP A 77 -7.17 -0.14 15.07
N ARG A 78 -6.02 -0.84 14.99
CA ARG A 78 -4.88 -0.64 15.90
C ARG A 78 -4.08 0.65 15.64
N THR A 79 -4.23 1.29 14.48
CA THR A 79 -3.24 2.27 14.01
C THR A 79 -3.82 3.53 13.40
N PHE A 80 -5.15 3.65 13.32
CA PHE A 80 -5.76 4.87 12.81
C PHE A 80 -5.60 6.04 13.77
N ILE A 81 -5.31 7.21 13.21
CA ILE A 81 -5.25 8.50 13.91
C ILE A 81 -6.54 9.31 13.70
N GLN A 82 -7.41 8.88 12.78
CA GLN A 82 -8.73 9.45 12.56
C GLN A 82 -9.61 8.39 11.88
N ILE A 83 -10.89 8.31 12.22
CA ILE A 83 -11.87 7.53 11.44
C ILE A 83 -13.16 8.31 11.23
N ARG A 84 -13.81 8.12 10.07
CA ARG A 84 -15.10 8.73 9.73
C ARG A 84 -15.97 7.73 8.99
N MET A 85 -17.28 7.87 9.12
CA MET A 85 -18.24 7.29 8.20
C MET A 85 -18.50 8.26 7.05
N LEU A 86 -18.37 7.80 5.81
CA LEU A 86 -18.68 8.60 4.62
C LEU A 86 -20.13 8.41 4.21
N ASN A 87 -20.68 9.38 3.47
CA ASN A 87 -22.05 9.37 2.95
C ASN A 87 -23.16 9.22 4.01
N VAL A 88 -22.94 9.73 5.23
CA VAL A 88 -23.92 9.64 6.35
C VAL A 88 -25.27 10.28 6.06
N GLY A 89 -25.33 11.28 5.16
CA GLY A 89 -26.59 11.88 4.70
C GLY A 89 -27.35 11.04 3.67
N ARG A 90 -26.87 9.82 3.37
CA ARG A 90 -27.50 8.86 2.45
C ARG A 90 -27.72 7.53 3.17
N GLY A 91 -28.54 6.67 2.57
CA GLY A 91 -28.91 5.38 3.17
C GLY A 91 -27.71 4.46 3.47
N PRO A 92 -27.84 3.51 4.42
CA PRO A 92 -26.74 2.66 4.88
C PRO A 92 -25.98 1.92 3.78
N ALA A 93 -26.66 1.55 2.69
CA ALA A 93 -26.07 0.82 1.56
C ALA A 93 -24.91 1.55 0.85
N VAL A 94 -24.80 2.87 1.00
CA VAL A 94 -23.70 3.66 0.39
C VAL A 94 -22.74 4.26 1.41
N GLN A 95 -22.95 3.96 2.70
CA GLN A 95 -22.07 4.41 3.78
C GLN A 95 -20.82 3.53 3.81
N ALA A 96 -19.65 4.13 4.06
CA ALA A 96 -18.41 3.39 4.13
C ALA A 96 -17.43 4.00 5.14
N PRO A 97 -16.79 3.20 5.99
CA PRO A 97 -15.77 3.70 6.90
C PRO A 97 -14.52 4.11 6.11
N ARG A 98 -13.87 5.17 6.57
CA ARG A 98 -12.56 5.63 6.10
C ARG A 98 -11.73 6.08 7.28
N ALA A 99 -10.53 5.52 7.41
CA ALA A 99 -9.58 5.89 8.45
C ALA A 99 -8.30 6.47 7.86
N GLN A 100 -7.75 7.49 8.52
CA GLN A 100 -6.37 7.92 8.34
C GLN A 100 -5.48 7.08 9.25
N ALA A 101 -4.42 6.49 8.70
CA ALA A 101 -3.48 5.63 9.41
C ALA A 101 -2.23 6.42 9.80
N ASP A 102 -1.68 6.14 10.99
CA ASP A 102 -0.24 6.33 11.15
C ASP A 102 0.48 5.28 10.30
N LYS A 103 1.16 5.74 9.23
CA LYS A 103 1.81 4.85 8.27
C LYS A 103 2.89 3.96 8.90
N ARG A 104 3.62 4.49 9.88
CA ARG A 104 4.72 3.76 10.52
C ARG A 104 4.15 2.71 11.45
N LEU A 105 3.16 3.08 12.26
CA LEU A 105 2.51 2.13 13.17
C LEU A 105 1.74 1.05 12.40
N TYR A 106 1.07 1.37 11.28
CA TYR A 106 0.42 0.36 10.45
C TYR A 106 1.42 -0.68 9.92
N SER A 107 2.54 -0.22 9.35
CA SER A 107 3.61 -1.09 8.86
C SER A 107 4.19 -1.96 9.98
N LEU A 108 4.46 -1.36 11.15
CA LEU A 108 4.98 -2.06 12.32
C LEU A 108 3.99 -3.08 12.89
N ALA A 109 2.70 -2.73 12.99
CA ALA A 109 1.66 -3.62 13.46
C ALA A 109 1.49 -4.83 12.53
N MET A 110 1.51 -4.60 11.21
CA MET A 110 1.47 -5.69 10.24
C MET A 110 2.72 -6.58 10.33
N LYS A 111 3.92 -5.97 10.48
CA LYS A 111 5.18 -6.70 10.69
C LYS A 111 5.08 -7.62 11.90
N HIS A 112 4.64 -7.09 13.04
CA HIS A 112 4.46 -7.86 14.27
C HIS A 112 3.48 -9.02 14.07
N THR A 113 2.34 -8.80 13.41
CA THR A 113 1.39 -9.89 13.10
C THR A 113 2.05 -10.98 12.24
N LEU A 114 2.77 -10.60 11.19
CA LEU A 114 3.43 -11.55 10.29
C LEU A 114 4.49 -12.38 11.03
N GLU A 115 5.34 -11.73 11.83
CA GLU A 115 6.41 -12.38 12.59
C GLU A 115 5.87 -13.31 13.69
N ALA A 116 4.72 -12.99 14.26
CA ALA A 116 4.08 -13.81 15.29
C ALA A 116 3.21 -14.95 14.74
N THR A 117 2.99 -15.03 13.42
CA THR A 117 2.09 -16.03 12.83
C THR A 117 2.80 -17.38 12.66
N PRO A 118 2.30 -18.48 13.25
CA PRO A 118 2.86 -19.82 13.04
C PRO A 118 2.85 -20.23 11.56
N ASN A 119 3.74 -21.14 11.18
CA ASN A 119 3.92 -21.63 9.80
C ASN A 119 4.37 -20.57 8.78
N LEU A 120 4.62 -19.32 9.19
CA LEU A 120 5.06 -18.25 8.31
C LEU A 120 6.53 -17.89 8.57
N SER A 121 7.38 -18.11 7.57
CA SER A 121 8.77 -17.64 7.57
C SER A 121 8.89 -16.35 6.77
N LEU A 122 9.57 -15.35 7.33
CA LEU A 122 9.88 -14.10 6.63
C LEU A 122 11.35 -14.13 6.20
N LYS A 123 11.62 -13.70 4.96
CA LYS A 123 13.00 -13.57 4.49
C LYS A 123 13.18 -12.33 3.61
N GLN A 124 14.24 -11.58 3.91
CA GLN A 124 14.71 -10.53 3.03
C GLN A 124 15.50 -11.14 1.86
N ALA A 125 14.96 -11.05 0.65
CA ALA A 125 15.65 -11.38 -0.58
C ALA A 125 14.91 -10.78 -1.78
N ILE A 126 15.68 -10.40 -2.80
CA ILE A 126 15.15 -10.11 -4.13
C ILE A 126 14.97 -11.43 -4.88
N VAL A 127 13.76 -11.66 -5.40
CA VAL A 127 13.46 -12.79 -6.29
C VAL A 127 13.78 -12.36 -7.72
N GLU A 128 14.57 -13.16 -8.43
CA GLU A 128 14.98 -12.90 -9.81
C GLU A 128 14.37 -13.90 -10.81
N GLU A 129 13.93 -15.06 -10.35
CA GLU A 129 13.38 -16.09 -11.24
C GLU A 129 12.20 -16.84 -10.62
N LEU A 130 11.16 -17.06 -11.42
CA LEU A 130 10.12 -18.04 -11.17
C LEU A 130 10.54 -19.37 -11.80
N LEU A 131 10.65 -20.42 -10.99
CA LEU A 131 10.91 -21.78 -11.48
C LEU A 131 9.61 -22.37 -12.03
N VAL A 132 9.66 -22.87 -13.27
CA VAL A 132 8.52 -23.49 -13.94
C VAL A 132 8.91 -24.88 -14.41
N GLU A 133 8.20 -25.90 -13.93
CA GLU A 133 8.40 -27.30 -14.30
C GLU A 133 7.12 -27.82 -14.96
N ARG A 134 7.21 -28.29 -16.21
CA ARG A 134 6.06 -28.84 -16.96
C ARG A 134 4.84 -27.91 -16.96
N GLY A 135 5.06 -26.61 -17.11
CA GLY A 135 4.00 -25.58 -17.11
C GLY A 135 3.45 -25.20 -15.73
N ARG A 136 4.00 -25.72 -14.63
CA ARG A 136 3.60 -25.41 -13.26
C ARG A 136 4.67 -24.62 -12.53
N ALA A 137 4.27 -23.59 -11.77
CA ALA A 137 5.17 -22.90 -10.84
C ALA A 137 5.69 -23.88 -9.78
N ALA A 138 7.00 -24.02 -9.67
CA ALA A 138 7.68 -24.99 -8.82
C ALA A 138 8.53 -24.35 -7.71
N GLY A 139 8.67 -23.02 -7.72
CA GLY A 139 9.51 -22.30 -6.76
C GLY A 139 10.04 -20.98 -7.30
N VAL A 140 11.04 -20.44 -6.63
CA VAL A 140 11.71 -19.19 -7.00
C VAL A 140 13.22 -19.25 -6.78
N VAL A 141 13.96 -18.43 -7.51
CA VAL A 141 15.40 -18.20 -7.29
C VAL A 141 15.63 -16.75 -6.88
N THR A 142 16.46 -16.54 -5.87
CA THR A 142 16.83 -15.20 -5.40
C THR A 142 18.05 -14.65 -6.13
N HIS A 143 18.31 -13.35 -5.99
CA HIS A 143 19.52 -12.68 -6.49
C HIS A 143 20.85 -13.29 -6.02
N GLN A 144 20.84 -14.07 -4.94
CA GLN A 144 22.01 -14.80 -4.43
C GLN A 144 22.18 -16.18 -5.07
N GLY A 145 21.34 -16.55 -6.04
CA GLY A 145 21.31 -17.88 -6.66
C GLY A 145 20.67 -18.96 -5.79
N ARG A 146 20.08 -18.60 -4.63
CA ARG A 146 19.41 -19.57 -3.75
C ARG A 146 18.04 -19.91 -4.29
N SER A 147 17.77 -21.21 -4.44
CA SER A 147 16.50 -21.76 -4.91
C SER A 147 15.62 -22.20 -3.75
N TYR A 148 14.33 -21.87 -3.83
CA TYR A 148 13.28 -22.30 -2.90
C TYR A 148 12.20 -23.03 -3.68
N ARG A 149 11.85 -24.26 -3.29
CA ARG A 149 10.75 -25.01 -3.93
C ARG A 149 9.42 -24.72 -3.24
N ALA A 150 8.36 -24.66 -4.04
CA ALA A 150 7.00 -24.60 -3.51
C ALA A 150 5.96 -25.28 -4.39
N LYS A 151 4.86 -25.71 -3.76
CA LYS A 151 3.68 -26.25 -4.46
C LYS A 151 2.88 -25.17 -5.17
N ALA A 152 2.91 -23.94 -4.64
CA ALA A 152 2.29 -22.75 -5.21
C ALA A 152 3.15 -21.49 -4.95
N VAL A 153 3.05 -20.51 -5.86
CA VAL A 153 3.73 -19.21 -5.75
C VAL A 153 2.72 -18.09 -5.96
N VAL A 154 2.68 -17.13 -5.05
CA VAL A 154 1.85 -15.92 -5.13
C VAL A 154 2.75 -14.71 -5.40
N LEU A 155 2.57 -14.04 -6.54
CA LEU A 155 3.36 -12.88 -6.92
C LEU A 155 2.61 -11.58 -6.61
N THR A 156 3.11 -10.82 -5.62
CA THR A 156 2.53 -9.55 -5.15
C THR A 156 3.57 -8.43 -5.24
N THR A 157 4.16 -8.30 -6.42
CA THR A 157 5.33 -7.44 -6.71
C THR A 157 5.03 -5.94 -6.72
N GLY A 158 3.76 -5.54 -6.57
CA GLY A 158 3.35 -4.14 -6.48
C GLY A 158 3.86 -3.30 -7.66
N THR A 159 4.48 -2.17 -7.35
CA THR A 159 5.01 -1.23 -8.35
C THR A 159 6.47 -1.50 -8.73
N PHE A 160 7.01 -2.72 -8.54
CA PHE A 160 8.45 -2.97 -8.68
C PHE A 160 8.90 -3.57 -10.01
N LEU A 161 8.05 -4.30 -10.75
CA LEU A 161 8.44 -4.98 -11.99
C LEU A 161 8.80 -3.97 -13.10
N ARG A 162 10.07 -3.96 -13.55
CA ARG A 162 10.64 -3.00 -14.54
C ARG A 162 10.15 -1.56 -14.30
N ALA A 163 10.15 -1.19 -13.03
CA ALA A 163 9.56 0.05 -12.56
C ALA A 163 10.50 1.24 -12.78
N ARG A 164 9.87 2.40 -12.99
CA ARG A 164 10.54 3.69 -13.10
C ARG A 164 9.67 4.76 -12.46
N ILE A 165 10.31 5.72 -11.83
CA ILE A 165 9.70 6.95 -11.35
C ILE A 165 9.96 8.04 -12.39
N VAL A 166 8.94 8.86 -12.64
CA VAL A 166 9.03 10.01 -13.54
C VAL A 166 8.65 11.26 -12.77
N THR A 167 9.51 12.28 -12.82
CA THR A 167 9.32 13.59 -12.19
C THR A 167 9.68 14.68 -13.19
N GLY A 168 8.65 15.33 -13.74
CA GLY A 168 8.84 16.24 -14.87
C GLY A 168 9.50 15.53 -16.05
N GLU A 169 10.64 16.03 -16.50
CA GLU A 169 11.44 15.47 -17.59
C GLU A 169 12.38 14.34 -17.14
N HIS A 170 12.54 14.13 -15.83
CA HIS A 170 13.49 13.15 -15.29
C HIS A 170 12.84 11.79 -15.07
N THR A 171 13.55 10.73 -15.46
CA THR A 171 13.15 9.35 -15.22
C THR A 171 14.26 8.61 -14.48
N MET A 172 13.89 7.81 -13.47
CA MET A 172 14.84 6.95 -12.74
C MET A 172 14.29 5.53 -12.56
N PRO A 173 15.12 4.47 -12.67
CA PRO A 173 14.71 3.11 -12.37
C PRO A 173 14.49 2.95 -10.86
N ALA A 174 13.24 2.71 -10.46
CA ALA A 174 12.85 2.59 -9.05
C ALA A 174 11.44 2.00 -8.93
N GLY A 175 11.23 1.13 -7.94
CA GLY A 175 9.89 0.61 -7.60
C GLY A 175 9.08 1.59 -6.77
N ARG A 176 9.76 2.24 -5.82
CA ARG A 176 9.31 3.35 -4.97
C ARG A 176 10.50 4.28 -4.73
N ALA A 177 10.26 5.50 -4.25
CA ALA A 177 11.34 6.45 -4.01
C ALA A 177 12.37 5.84 -3.02
N GLY A 178 13.62 5.72 -3.45
CA GLY A 178 14.70 5.10 -2.67
C GLY A 178 14.77 3.57 -2.75
N GLU A 179 13.95 2.90 -3.57
CA GLU A 179 13.93 1.44 -3.68
C GLU A 179 14.14 0.97 -5.12
N PHE A 180 15.05 0.01 -5.30
CA PHE A 180 15.41 -0.55 -6.60
C PHE A 180 14.24 -1.31 -7.26
N PRO A 181 14.16 -1.33 -8.60
CA PRO A 181 13.15 -2.11 -9.31
C PRO A 181 13.52 -3.60 -9.40
N ALA A 182 12.51 -4.46 -9.62
CA ALA A 182 12.68 -5.90 -9.86
C ALA A 182 12.83 -6.18 -11.37
N ASN A 183 14.06 -6.27 -11.85
CA ASN A 183 14.35 -6.44 -13.27
C ASN A 183 14.41 -7.91 -13.72
N GLY A 184 15.11 -8.79 -13.00
CA GLY A 184 15.27 -10.19 -13.43
C GLY A 184 13.95 -10.96 -13.37
N LEU A 185 13.14 -10.77 -12.32
CA LEU A 185 11.83 -11.41 -12.24
C LEU A 185 10.93 -11.06 -13.43
N SER A 186 10.97 -9.81 -13.89
CA SER A 186 10.21 -9.39 -15.08
C SER A 186 10.67 -10.12 -16.36
N ALA A 187 11.98 -10.38 -16.49
CA ALA A 187 12.52 -11.15 -17.61
C ALA A 187 12.14 -12.64 -17.49
N SER A 188 12.16 -13.19 -16.27
CA SER A 188 11.73 -14.55 -15.99
C SER A 188 10.25 -14.79 -16.35
N LEU A 189 9.35 -13.89 -15.96
CA LEU A 189 7.92 -14.01 -16.28
C LEU A 189 7.65 -14.03 -17.78
N ARG A 190 8.40 -13.24 -18.57
CA ARG A 190 8.31 -13.29 -20.04
C ARG A 190 8.82 -14.59 -20.62
N ARG A 191 9.92 -15.14 -20.09
CA ARG A 191 10.41 -16.47 -20.50
C ARG A 191 9.40 -17.57 -20.16
N ALA A 192 8.63 -17.39 -19.08
CA ALA A 192 7.53 -18.27 -18.71
C ALA A 192 6.26 -18.08 -19.58
N GLY A 193 6.29 -17.21 -20.61
CA GLY A 193 5.19 -17.00 -21.54
C GLY A 193 4.14 -15.99 -21.10
N LEU A 194 4.40 -15.19 -20.06
CA LEU A 194 3.46 -14.16 -19.60
C LEU A 194 3.65 -12.83 -20.35
N GLU A 195 2.53 -12.26 -20.79
CA GLU A 195 2.50 -10.90 -21.32
C GLU A 195 2.56 -9.87 -20.19
N LEU A 196 3.45 -8.89 -20.33
CA LEU A 196 3.62 -7.83 -19.34
C LEU A 196 3.26 -6.48 -19.94
N ALA A 197 2.21 -5.85 -19.41
CA ALA A 197 1.81 -4.50 -19.73
C ALA A 197 2.39 -3.46 -18.75
N ARG A 198 2.32 -2.18 -19.12
CA ARG A 198 2.71 -1.06 -18.25
C ARG A 198 1.49 -0.27 -17.82
N LEU A 199 1.40 -0.04 -16.51
CA LEU A 199 0.44 0.88 -15.90
C LEU A 199 1.21 2.03 -15.25
N GLN A 200 0.50 3.14 -15.03
CA GLN A 200 1.04 4.30 -14.33
C GLN A 200 0.10 4.71 -13.19
N THR A 201 0.68 5.29 -12.15
CA THR A 201 -0.04 5.90 -11.04
C THR A 201 0.77 7.06 -10.50
N ASN A 202 0.08 8.05 -9.95
CA ASN A 202 0.68 9.27 -9.43
C ASN A 202 0.60 9.31 -7.90
N THR A 203 1.43 10.14 -7.30
CA THR A 203 1.43 10.43 -5.86
C THR A 203 1.73 11.92 -5.67
N PRO A 204 1.09 12.62 -4.72
CA PRO A 204 1.40 14.03 -4.49
C PRO A 204 2.80 14.21 -3.91
N PRO A 205 3.35 15.43 -3.86
CA PRO A 205 4.52 15.71 -3.02
C PRO A 205 4.20 15.49 -1.53
N ARG A 206 5.24 15.41 -0.70
CA ARG A 206 5.11 15.47 0.77
C ARG A 206 5.59 16.85 1.22
N ILE A 207 4.84 17.48 2.10
CA ILE A 207 5.09 18.85 2.56
C ILE A 207 5.43 18.86 4.06
N ASP A 208 6.30 19.79 4.46
CA ASP A 208 6.66 19.98 5.87
C ASP A 208 5.53 20.71 6.60
N GLY A 209 4.94 20.06 7.61
CA GLY A 209 3.85 20.62 8.40
C GLY A 209 4.18 21.95 9.08
N ARG A 210 5.45 22.21 9.40
CA ARG A 210 5.90 23.47 10.03
C ARG A 210 5.75 24.69 9.13
N THR A 211 5.68 24.46 7.82
CA THR A 211 5.58 25.52 6.80
C THR A 211 4.13 25.84 6.42
N ILE A 212 3.16 25.20 7.09
CA ILE A 212 1.73 25.37 6.80
C ILE A 212 1.14 26.38 7.79
N ASP A 213 0.49 27.41 7.26
CA ASP A 213 -0.38 28.29 8.04
C ASP A 213 -1.75 27.62 8.24
N PHE A 214 -1.88 26.85 9.33
CA PHE A 214 -3.11 26.11 9.64
C PHE A 214 -4.32 27.01 9.92
N ALA A 215 -4.13 28.28 10.29
CA ALA A 215 -5.22 29.21 10.54
C ALA A 215 -6.03 29.53 9.27
N LYS A 216 -5.44 29.32 8.09
CA LYS A 216 -6.09 29.48 6.78
C LYS A 216 -6.71 28.18 6.24
N THR A 217 -6.75 27.13 7.05
CA THR A 217 -7.30 25.82 6.66
C THR A 217 -8.62 25.54 7.37
N MET A 218 -9.44 24.67 6.81
CA MET A 218 -10.66 24.21 7.48
C MET A 218 -10.44 22.81 8.08
N PRO A 219 -10.49 22.65 9.41
CA PRO A 219 -10.34 21.34 10.03
C PRO A 219 -11.53 20.43 9.71
N GLN A 220 -11.24 19.16 9.45
CA GLN A 220 -12.20 18.09 9.25
C GLN A 220 -11.97 17.02 10.32
N MET A 221 -12.89 17.01 11.29
CA MET A 221 -12.82 16.15 12.48
C MET A 221 -13.17 14.69 12.16
N GLY A 222 -12.72 13.80 13.06
CA GLY A 222 -13.08 12.38 13.07
C GLY A 222 -14.50 12.11 13.56
N SER A 223 -14.81 10.84 13.80
CA SER A 223 -16.11 10.39 14.31
C SER A 223 -16.25 10.65 15.81
N GLU A 224 -17.37 11.23 16.22
CA GLU A 224 -17.70 11.47 17.64
C GLU A 224 -18.06 10.17 18.39
N THR A 225 -18.47 9.13 17.66
CA THR A 225 -18.77 7.80 18.21
C THR A 225 -17.73 6.78 17.77
N PRO A 226 -17.51 5.71 18.56
CA PRO A 226 -16.61 4.63 18.19
C PRO A 226 -16.96 4.02 16.83
N LEU A 227 -15.96 3.93 15.95
CA LEU A 227 -16.05 3.27 14.65
C LEU A 227 -14.82 2.38 14.46
N TYR A 228 -15.05 1.21 13.87
CA TYR A 228 -14.04 0.20 13.61
C TYR A 228 -14.30 -0.48 12.27
N PHE A 229 -13.24 -0.95 11.61
CA PHE A 229 -13.35 -1.79 10.42
C PHE A 229 -13.64 -3.24 10.79
N SER A 230 -12.88 -3.76 11.75
CA SER A 230 -12.96 -5.12 12.26
C SER A 230 -14.30 -5.39 12.94
N PHE A 231 -14.84 -6.57 12.72
CA PHE A 231 -15.99 -7.10 13.46
C PHE A 231 -15.58 -7.68 14.82
N GLN A 232 -14.31 -8.03 14.99
CA GLN A 232 -13.79 -8.44 16.29
C GLN A 232 -13.48 -7.22 17.16
N PRO A 233 -13.87 -7.24 18.44
CA PRO A 233 -13.59 -6.15 19.36
C PRO A 233 -12.08 -6.01 19.55
N LEU A 234 -11.64 -4.77 19.76
CA LEU A 234 -10.30 -4.51 20.27
C LEU A 234 -10.25 -4.92 21.74
N ASN A 235 -9.34 -5.84 22.08
CA ASN A 235 -9.12 -6.25 23.47
C ASN A 235 -8.47 -5.14 24.31
N GLU A 236 -7.68 -4.26 23.69
CA GLU A 236 -7.06 -3.09 24.31
C GLU A 236 -7.09 -1.92 23.32
N GLU A 237 -7.33 -0.71 23.82
CA GLU A 237 -7.22 0.48 22.98
C GLU A 237 -5.78 0.71 22.53
N PRO A 238 -5.55 1.09 21.26
CA PRO A 238 -4.20 1.29 20.78
C PRO A 238 -3.56 2.52 21.40
N LYS A 239 -2.36 2.33 21.98
CA LYS A 239 -1.54 3.41 22.53
C LYS A 239 -0.83 4.15 21.40
N LEU A 240 -1.50 5.14 20.84
CA LEU A 240 -0.91 6.04 19.85
C LEU A 240 0.01 7.06 20.53
N PRO A 241 1.12 7.47 19.89
CA PRO A 241 1.94 8.56 20.41
C PRO A 241 1.12 9.85 20.47
N ALA A 242 1.52 10.73 21.38
CA ALA A 242 0.92 12.06 21.46
C ALA A 242 1.04 12.78 20.10
N PRO A 243 0.02 13.53 19.68
CA PRO A 243 0.09 14.41 18.51
C PRO A 243 1.34 15.29 18.53
N ASN A 244 1.97 15.45 17.37
CA ASN A 244 3.02 16.45 17.24
C ASN A 244 2.41 17.85 17.45
N PRO A 245 2.98 18.71 18.32
CA PRO A 245 2.40 20.01 18.67
C PRO A 245 2.29 20.99 17.49
N ILE A 246 2.95 20.72 16.36
CA ILE A 246 2.79 21.54 15.14
C ILE A 246 1.37 21.48 14.57
N TYR A 247 0.61 20.42 14.86
CA TYR A 247 -0.74 20.23 14.35
C TYR A 247 -1.77 20.80 15.35
N PRO A 248 -2.51 21.87 15.01
CA PRO A 248 -3.54 22.39 15.90
C PRO A 248 -4.70 21.40 16.00
N VAL A 249 -4.96 20.90 17.21
CA VAL A 249 -6.12 20.02 17.43
C VAL A 249 -7.21 20.81 18.14
N PRO A 250 -8.18 21.38 17.39
CA PRO A 250 -9.15 22.32 17.96
C PRO A 250 -10.18 21.64 18.88
N GLN A 251 -10.39 20.33 18.71
CA GLN A 251 -11.35 19.54 19.49
C GLN A 251 -10.87 18.08 19.55
N GLN A 252 -11.15 17.41 20.67
CA GLN A 252 -10.95 15.97 20.85
C GLN A 252 -12.30 15.26 20.99
N THR A 253 -12.36 13.99 20.57
CA THR A 253 -13.58 13.17 20.70
C THR A 253 -13.66 12.53 22.09
N ALA A 254 -14.85 12.20 22.56
CA ALA A 254 -15.07 11.69 23.91
C ALA A 254 -14.51 10.27 24.15
N TRP A 255 -14.30 9.49 23.09
CA TRP A 255 -13.89 8.09 23.18
C TRP A 255 -12.40 7.87 22.92
N ARG A 256 -11.78 8.62 22.01
CA ARG A 256 -10.32 8.56 21.81
C ARG A 256 -9.75 9.83 21.21
N CYS A 257 -8.43 9.99 21.30
CA CYS A 257 -7.73 11.05 20.58
C CYS A 257 -7.79 10.80 19.07
N GLN A 258 -8.16 11.83 18.31
CA GLN A 258 -8.15 11.81 16.85
C GLN A 258 -7.56 13.11 16.30
N LEU A 259 -6.73 12.99 15.26
CA LEU A 259 -6.16 14.13 14.54
C LEU A 259 -7.13 14.60 13.45
N PRO A 260 -7.38 15.91 13.28
CA PRO A 260 -8.14 16.42 12.15
C PRO A 260 -7.35 16.27 10.84
N CYS A 261 -8.09 16.23 9.74
CA CYS A 261 -7.53 16.54 8.42
C CYS A 261 -7.74 18.02 8.14
N TYR A 262 -6.89 18.65 7.34
CA TYR A 262 -7.04 20.07 7.00
C TYR A 262 -7.40 20.21 5.53
N LEU A 263 -8.49 20.92 5.27
CA LEU A 263 -9.01 21.15 3.94
C LEU A 263 -8.48 22.48 3.40
N VAL A 264 -8.02 22.43 2.15
CA VAL A 264 -7.54 23.57 1.36
C VAL A 264 -8.03 23.42 -0.07
N HIS A 265 -8.08 24.54 -0.80
CA HIS A 265 -8.57 24.59 -2.18
C HIS A 265 -7.52 25.18 -3.11
N THR A 266 -7.54 24.73 -4.35
CA THR A 266 -6.79 25.38 -5.44
C THR A 266 -7.54 26.61 -5.92
N ASN A 267 -6.85 27.52 -6.59
CA ASN A 267 -7.41 28.75 -7.14
C ASN A 267 -6.91 28.98 -8.57
N GLU A 268 -7.41 30.03 -9.23
CA GLU A 268 -7.03 30.37 -10.62
C GLU A 268 -5.53 30.56 -10.80
N LEU A 269 -4.83 31.12 -9.82
CA LEU A 269 -3.38 31.25 -9.87
C LEU A 269 -2.70 29.87 -9.92
N THR A 270 -3.16 28.93 -9.10
CA THR A 270 -2.68 27.53 -9.11
C THR A 270 -2.92 26.90 -10.47
N HIS A 271 -4.11 27.10 -11.04
CA HIS A 271 -4.46 26.54 -12.35
C HIS A 271 -3.62 27.15 -13.47
N LYS A 272 -3.39 28.46 -13.44
CA LYS A 272 -2.49 29.14 -14.37
C LYS A 272 -1.07 28.56 -14.32
N ILE A 273 -0.50 28.41 -13.12
CA ILE A 273 0.85 27.84 -12.93
C ILE A 273 0.92 26.43 -13.51
N VAL A 274 -0.09 25.59 -13.26
CA VAL A 274 -0.15 24.24 -13.84
C VAL A 274 -0.21 24.30 -15.36
N ARG A 275 -1.11 25.11 -15.93
CA ARG A 275 -1.28 25.28 -17.40
C ARG A 275 0.01 25.73 -18.08
N ASP A 276 0.68 26.74 -17.53
CA ASP A 276 1.93 27.30 -18.06
C ASP A 276 3.06 26.24 -18.10
N ASN A 277 3.02 25.25 -17.20
CA ASN A 277 4.05 24.22 -17.07
C ASN A 277 3.64 22.84 -17.60
N LEU A 278 2.49 22.71 -18.28
CA LEU A 278 2.00 21.41 -18.77
C LEU A 278 2.99 20.71 -19.71
N HIS A 279 3.75 21.48 -20.50
CA HIS A 279 4.76 20.96 -21.41
C HIS A 279 5.85 20.11 -20.72
N ARG A 280 6.04 20.30 -19.40
CA ARG A 280 7.00 19.54 -18.58
C ARG A 280 6.39 18.31 -17.93
N SER A 281 5.06 18.13 -18.06
CA SER A 281 4.37 16.96 -17.50
C SER A 281 4.70 15.70 -18.31
N PRO A 282 4.96 14.56 -17.65
CA PRO A 282 5.16 13.28 -18.32
C PRO A 282 4.02 12.88 -19.26
N ILE A 283 2.80 13.37 -18.97
CA ILE A 283 1.58 13.12 -19.74
C ILE A 283 1.61 13.88 -21.06
N ALA A 284 2.00 15.17 -21.04
CA ALA A 284 2.05 16.00 -22.25
C ALA A 284 3.25 15.65 -23.14
N ALA A 285 4.38 15.24 -22.54
CA ALA A 285 5.60 14.90 -23.25
C ALA A 285 5.58 13.51 -23.93
N GLY A 286 4.50 12.73 -23.80
CA GLY A 286 4.41 11.37 -24.36
C GLY A 286 5.41 10.37 -23.76
N VAL A 287 6.04 10.72 -22.62
CA VAL A 287 7.06 9.91 -21.95
C VAL A 287 6.43 8.69 -21.26
N THR A 288 5.16 8.78 -20.89
CA THR A 288 4.41 7.71 -20.23
C THR A 288 3.73 6.79 -21.26
N GLN A 289 4.33 5.63 -21.49
CA GLN A 289 3.71 4.53 -22.23
C GLN A 289 2.83 3.71 -21.26
N GLY A 290 1.55 4.07 -21.14
CA GLY A 290 0.57 3.30 -20.36
C GLY A 290 -0.71 4.08 -20.04
N ALA A 291 -1.84 3.37 -19.92
CA ALA A 291 -3.09 3.99 -19.51
C ALA A 291 -2.97 4.50 -18.06
N GLY A 292 -3.28 5.78 -17.85
CA GLY A 292 -3.43 6.36 -16.52
C GLY A 292 -4.70 5.90 -15.82
N PRO A 293 -4.81 6.08 -14.49
CA PRO A 293 -6.00 5.73 -13.75
C PRO A 293 -7.19 6.61 -14.19
N ARG A 294 -8.24 6.00 -14.75
CA ARG A 294 -9.43 6.75 -15.24
C ARG A 294 -10.09 7.60 -14.16
N TYR A 295 -10.20 7.06 -12.94
CA TYR A 295 -10.98 7.61 -11.83
C TYR A 295 -10.15 8.33 -10.75
N CYS A 296 -8.82 8.30 -10.85
CA CYS A 296 -7.93 9.03 -9.94
C CYS A 296 -6.84 9.78 -10.73
N PRO A 297 -7.23 10.67 -11.66
CA PRO A 297 -6.29 11.41 -12.49
C PRO A 297 -5.41 12.35 -11.65
N SER A 298 -4.26 12.74 -12.19
CA SER A 298 -3.41 13.76 -11.58
C SER A 298 -4.07 15.14 -11.60
N ILE A 299 -3.50 16.10 -10.86
CA ILE A 299 -4.08 17.45 -10.77
C ILE A 299 -4.07 18.16 -12.13
N GLU A 300 -3.00 17.97 -12.91
CA GLU A 300 -2.89 18.50 -14.26
C GLU A 300 -3.93 17.90 -15.21
N GLU A 301 -4.21 16.60 -15.15
CA GLU A 301 -5.28 15.98 -15.93
C GLU A 301 -6.67 16.50 -15.51
N LYS A 302 -6.89 16.78 -14.22
CA LYS A 302 -8.15 17.34 -13.72
C LYS A 302 -8.38 18.80 -14.14
N ILE A 303 -7.32 19.55 -14.42
CA ILE A 303 -7.41 20.96 -14.86
C ILE A 303 -7.61 21.04 -16.38
N ILE A 304 -7.13 20.05 -17.12
CA ILE A 304 -7.30 19.96 -18.58
C ILE A 304 -8.69 19.44 -18.96
N ARG A 305 -9.23 18.47 -18.21
CA ARG A 305 -10.58 17.91 -18.40
C ARG A 305 -11.67 18.87 -17.93
#